data_AF-A0A2A7S5Q8-F1
#
_entry.id   AF-A0A2A7S5Q8-F1
#
_cell.length_a   1.000
_cell.length_b   1.000
_cell.length_c   1.000
_cell.angle_alpha   90.00
_cell.angle_beta   90.00
_cell.angle_gamma   90.00
#
_symmetry.space_group_name_H-M   'P 1'
#
loop_
_entity.id
_entity.type
_entity.pdbx_description
1 polymer ?
#
loop_
_entity_poly.entity_id
_entity_poly.type
_entity_poly.pdbx_seq_one_letter_code
_entity_poly.pdbx_strand_id
1 'polypeptide(L)'
;MDGGPGVDEIYGGGGADTFIFNQGYGRLRIYENQPTDLSSGTVLKLGKGLDPSTITVTTNNGDVIIRQGTDRITLSNMADYPDHYGVSQIQFADGTVWTAEELVAKARFINGTSENDLLDGSFHGDVFDGKGGNDEIYGRGGTDTFIFNQGYGRLRIYENQSTDLSSGTVLKLGKGLDPSTITVTTNNGDVIIRQGTDRITLSNMADYPDHYGVSQIQFADGTVWTAEELVAKARFINGTSENDLLDGSFHGDVFDGKGGNDEIYGRGGTDTFIFNQGYGRLRIYEDQSTDLSSGTVPKLGKGLDPSTITVTTNNGDVIIRQGTDRITLSNMADYPDHYGVSQVQFADGTIWTAEQLINLARGIEARPALISLYAVSDDAFPDTMLPNARFAPIEGDNTASSHELSMENAKSDTQLNQLVDAMASYTGSNRGCVDMALSGRSIDDRSPMLATYAEK
;
A
#
# COMPACT_ATOMS: atom_id res chain seq x y z
N MET A 1 -54.55 1.88 -14.99
CA MET A 1 -54.49 3.29 -15.38
C MET A 1 -53.85 3.40 -16.74
N ASP A 2 -54.47 4.12 -17.66
CA ASP A 2 -53.96 4.39 -19.01
C ASP A 2 -54.14 5.90 -19.25
N GLY A 3 -53.04 6.61 -19.53
CA GLY A 3 -53.07 8.04 -19.86
C GLY A 3 -53.55 8.30 -21.29
N GLY A 4 -53.48 7.31 -22.16
CA GLY A 4 -53.69 7.45 -23.59
C GLY A 4 -52.52 8.17 -24.28
N PRO A 5 -52.74 8.67 -25.51
CA PRO A 5 -51.75 9.47 -26.21
C PRO A 5 -51.63 10.88 -25.66
N GLY A 6 -50.41 11.36 -25.44
CA GLY A 6 -50.15 12.73 -24.99
C GLY A 6 -48.89 12.90 -24.15
N VAL A 7 -48.96 13.87 -23.26
CA VAL A 7 -48.01 14.05 -22.16
C VAL A 7 -48.80 13.90 -20.88
N ASP A 8 -48.63 12.75 -20.23
CA ASP A 8 -49.48 12.32 -19.14
C ASP A 8 -48.67 12.16 -17.85
N GLU A 9 -49.30 12.52 -16.74
CA GLU A 9 -48.80 12.28 -15.39
C GLU A 9 -49.82 11.45 -14.62
N ILE A 10 -49.39 10.31 -14.08
CA ILE A 10 -50.25 9.42 -13.32
C ILE A 10 -49.69 9.25 -11.91
N TYR A 11 -50.56 9.44 -10.93
CA TYR A 11 -50.29 9.20 -9.52
C TYR A 11 -51.05 7.94 -9.11
N GLY A 12 -50.34 6.84 -8.79
CA GLY A 12 -51.01 5.59 -8.43
C GLY A 12 -51.50 5.56 -6.99
N GLY A 13 -50.82 6.27 -6.08
CA GLY A 13 -51.31 6.49 -4.72
C GLY A 13 -51.15 5.29 -3.79
N GLY A 14 -50.22 4.38 -4.09
CA GLY A 14 -49.98 3.17 -3.30
C GLY A 14 -50.88 1.99 -3.71
N GLY A 15 -50.48 0.77 -3.35
CA GLY A 15 -51.20 -0.46 -3.70
C GLY A 15 -50.68 -1.19 -4.93
N ALA A 16 -51.49 -2.11 -5.47
CA ALA A 16 -51.15 -3.00 -6.57
C ALA A 16 -51.67 -2.44 -7.91
N ASP A 17 -50.96 -1.50 -8.50
CA ASP A 17 -51.45 -0.78 -9.67
C ASP A 17 -51.05 -1.46 -11.00
N THR A 18 -51.87 -1.27 -12.03
CA THR A 18 -51.50 -1.65 -13.39
C THR A 18 -51.54 -0.42 -14.28
N PHE A 19 -50.37 0.05 -14.71
CA PHE A 19 -50.20 1.09 -15.70
C PHE A 19 -50.12 0.49 -17.10
N ILE A 20 -50.69 1.15 -18.10
CA ILE A 20 -50.67 0.70 -19.49
C ILE A 20 -50.04 1.79 -20.34
N PHE A 21 -49.12 1.41 -21.21
CA PHE A 21 -48.50 2.31 -22.19
C PHE A 21 -48.33 1.59 -23.53
N ASN A 22 -48.77 2.21 -24.63
CA ASN A 22 -48.66 1.66 -25.98
C ASN A 22 -47.72 2.51 -26.84
N GLN A 23 -47.19 1.94 -27.92
CA GLN A 23 -46.38 2.69 -28.88
C GLN A 23 -47.18 3.87 -29.47
N GLY A 24 -46.55 5.03 -29.59
CA GLY A 24 -47.12 6.28 -30.08
C GLY A 24 -47.88 7.08 -29.02
N TYR A 25 -47.85 6.65 -27.75
CA TYR A 25 -48.51 7.38 -26.66
C TYR A 25 -47.74 8.64 -26.23
N GLY A 26 -46.50 8.85 -26.68
CA GLY A 26 -45.75 10.04 -26.33
C GLY A 26 -45.05 9.91 -24.99
N ARG A 27 -45.40 10.78 -24.02
CA ARG A 27 -44.66 10.87 -22.75
C ARG A 27 -45.56 10.52 -21.57
N LEU A 28 -45.14 9.56 -20.75
CA LEU A 28 -45.80 9.21 -19.51
C LEU A 28 -44.85 9.40 -18.33
N ARG A 29 -45.28 10.09 -17.28
CA ARG A 29 -44.62 10.11 -15.98
C ARG A 29 -45.49 9.41 -14.94
N ILE A 30 -44.92 8.46 -14.23
CA ILE A 30 -45.57 7.73 -13.15
C ILE A 30 -44.97 8.18 -11.82
N TYR A 31 -45.85 8.60 -10.91
CA TYR A 31 -45.56 8.85 -9.51
C TYR A 31 -46.20 7.71 -8.72
N GLU A 32 -45.40 6.70 -8.45
CA GLU A 32 -45.79 5.56 -7.64
C GLU A 32 -44.90 5.51 -6.41
N ASN A 33 -45.51 5.51 -5.23
CA ASN A 33 -44.84 5.52 -3.94
C ASN A 33 -45.58 4.57 -3.01
N GLN A 34 -44.86 3.54 -2.56
CA GLN A 34 -45.34 2.52 -1.64
C GLN A 34 -44.73 2.76 -0.26
N PRO A 35 -45.53 3.06 0.78
CA PRO A 35 -45.03 3.38 2.11
C PRO A 35 -44.36 2.22 2.85
N THR A 36 -44.55 0.97 2.41
CA THR A 36 -44.13 -0.21 3.17
C THR A 36 -43.33 -1.25 2.39
N ASP A 37 -43.60 -1.48 1.09
CA ASP A 37 -42.85 -2.38 0.18
C ASP A 37 -43.49 -2.37 -1.24
N LEU A 38 -42.67 -2.37 -2.31
CA LEU A 38 -43.08 -2.57 -3.72
C LEU A 38 -43.49 -4.01 -4.09
N SER A 39 -43.41 -4.97 -3.17
CA SER A 39 -43.95 -6.33 -3.35
C SER A 39 -45.47 -6.39 -3.61
N SER A 40 -46.17 -5.25 -3.61
CA SER A 40 -47.59 -5.09 -3.89
C SER A 40 -48.03 -5.53 -5.30
N GLY A 41 -47.11 -5.78 -6.23
CA GLY A 41 -47.46 -6.30 -7.57
C GLY A 41 -47.82 -5.21 -8.58
N THR A 42 -47.27 -4.01 -8.42
CA THR A 42 -47.44 -2.92 -9.40
C THR A 42 -46.79 -3.24 -10.74
N VAL A 43 -47.56 -3.20 -11.83
CA VAL A 43 -47.15 -3.58 -13.19
C VAL A 43 -47.24 -2.40 -14.15
N LEU A 44 -46.19 -2.20 -14.95
CA LEU A 44 -46.28 -1.44 -16.20
C LEU A 44 -46.44 -2.40 -17.38
N LYS A 45 -47.61 -2.41 -18.02
CA LYS A 45 -47.88 -3.20 -19.23
C LYS A 45 -47.57 -2.39 -20.48
N LEU A 46 -46.59 -2.87 -21.23
CA LEU A 46 -46.19 -2.30 -22.52
C LEU A 46 -46.88 -3.06 -23.66
N GLY A 47 -47.63 -2.34 -24.48
CA GLY A 47 -48.37 -2.91 -25.60
C GLY A 47 -47.52 -3.26 -26.82
N LYS A 48 -48.19 -3.73 -27.86
CA LYS A 48 -47.54 -4.13 -29.13
C LYS A 48 -46.77 -2.95 -29.73
N GLY A 49 -45.60 -3.26 -30.28
CA GLY A 49 -44.72 -2.27 -30.91
C GLY A 49 -43.61 -1.75 -29.99
N LEU A 50 -43.71 -1.98 -28.68
CA LEU A 50 -42.60 -1.77 -27.73
C LEU A 50 -41.84 -3.09 -27.59
N ASP A 51 -40.63 -3.14 -28.15
CA ASP A 51 -39.80 -4.34 -28.23
C ASP A 51 -38.68 -4.25 -27.19
N PRO A 52 -38.62 -5.19 -26.22
CA PRO A 52 -37.64 -5.16 -25.14
C PRO A 52 -36.18 -5.12 -25.65
N SER A 53 -35.90 -5.62 -26.85
CA SER A 53 -34.55 -5.61 -27.45
C SER A 53 -34.12 -4.24 -27.99
N THR A 54 -35.06 -3.31 -28.16
CA THR A 54 -34.81 -1.97 -28.75
C THR A 54 -35.01 -0.83 -27.75
N ILE A 55 -35.57 -1.13 -26.57
CA ILE A 55 -35.76 -0.15 -25.50
C ILE A 55 -34.41 0.26 -24.91
N THR A 56 -34.24 1.56 -24.72
CA THR A 56 -33.16 2.11 -23.88
C THR A 56 -33.71 2.49 -22.51
N VAL A 57 -32.94 2.20 -21.47
CA VAL A 57 -33.25 2.56 -20.09
C VAL A 57 -32.09 3.37 -19.55
N THR A 58 -32.36 4.53 -18.96
CA THR A 58 -31.35 5.43 -18.38
C THR A 58 -31.82 5.97 -17.04
N THR A 59 -30.91 6.46 -16.22
CA THR A 59 -31.26 7.25 -15.03
C THR A 59 -31.20 8.75 -15.31
N ASN A 60 -31.94 9.55 -14.54
CA ASN A 60 -31.77 11.01 -14.46
C ASN A 60 -32.44 11.54 -13.20
N ASN A 61 -31.69 12.20 -12.31
CA ASN A 61 -32.20 12.77 -11.05
C ASN A 61 -33.04 11.78 -10.22
N GLY A 62 -32.55 10.55 -10.06
CA GLY A 62 -33.23 9.48 -9.32
C GLY A 62 -34.37 8.79 -10.06
N ASP A 63 -34.77 9.27 -11.24
CA ASP A 63 -35.78 8.60 -12.06
C ASP A 63 -35.19 7.48 -12.91
N VAL A 64 -35.98 6.44 -13.17
CA VAL A 64 -35.75 5.54 -14.31
C VAL A 64 -36.49 6.08 -15.53
N ILE A 65 -35.81 6.18 -16.66
CA ILE A 65 -36.38 6.64 -17.93
C ILE A 65 -36.24 5.55 -19.00
N ILE A 66 -37.38 5.15 -19.55
CA ILE A 66 -37.51 4.15 -20.61
C ILE A 66 -37.83 4.87 -21.92
N ARG A 67 -37.13 4.57 -23.01
CA ARG A 67 -37.36 5.20 -24.32
C ARG A 67 -37.41 4.18 -25.45
N GLN A 68 -38.28 4.46 -26.42
CA GLN A 68 -38.26 3.82 -27.73
C GLN A 68 -38.80 4.78 -28.79
N GLY A 69 -37.97 5.12 -29.78
CA GLY A 69 -38.34 6.14 -30.78
C GLY A 69 -38.68 7.48 -30.11
N THR A 70 -39.90 7.98 -30.33
CA THR A 70 -40.38 9.24 -29.73
C THR A 70 -41.01 9.07 -28.35
N ASP A 71 -41.28 7.82 -27.94
CA ASP A 71 -41.98 7.52 -26.69
C ASP A 71 -41.02 7.53 -25.50
N ARG A 72 -41.51 8.02 -24.36
CA ARG A 72 -40.75 8.10 -23.12
C ARG A 72 -41.64 7.81 -21.91
N ILE A 73 -41.23 6.86 -21.08
CA ILE A 73 -41.83 6.61 -19.77
C ILE A 73 -40.84 7.01 -18.70
N THR A 74 -41.28 7.73 -17.68
CA THR A 74 -40.46 8.12 -16.54
C THR A 74 -41.08 7.59 -15.26
N LEU A 75 -40.34 6.76 -14.54
CA LEU A 75 -40.71 6.20 -13.23
C LEU A 75 -40.00 7.02 -12.16
N SER A 76 -40.77 7.84 -11.46
CA SER A 76 -40.20 8.86 -10.57
C SER A 76 -39.48 8.23 -9.38
N ASN A 77 -38.26 8.68 -9.07
CA ASN A 77 -37.43 8.22 -7.93
C ASN A 77 -37.08 6.73 -7.88
N MET A 78 -37.46 5.94 -8.89
CA MET A 78 -37.25 4.49 -8.89
C MET A 78 -35.76 4.11 -8.92
N ALA A 79 -34.90 4.93 -9.52
CA ALA A 79 -33.47 4.63 -9.58
C ALA A 79 -32.80 4.82 -8.22
N ASP A 80 -33.31 5.70 -7.36
CA ASP A 80 -32.74 5.92 -6.02
C ASP A 80 -33.33 5.00 -4.97
N TYR A 81 -34.62 4.70 -5.10
CA TYR A 81 -35.38 3.97 -4.10
C TYR A 81 -36.24 2.87 -4.75
N PRO A 82 -35.60 1.86 -5.37
CA PRO A 82 -36.29 0.84 -6.15
C PRO A 82 -37.18 -0.10 -5.35
N ASP A 83 -37.10 -0.05 -4.01
CA ASP A 83 -37.97 -0.81 -3.09
C ASP A 83 -39.23 -0.02 -2.65
N HIS A 84 -39.29 1.28 -2.95
CA HIS A 84 -40.39 2.17 -2.54
C HIS A 84 -41.07 2.90 -3.70
N TYR A 85 -40.39 3.11 -4.83
CA TYR A 85 -40.89 3.92 -5.94
C TYR A 85 -40.87 3.21 -7.29
N GLY A 86 -41.85 3.52 -8.13
CA GLY A 86 -41.94 2.98 -9.49
C GLY A 86 -42.80 1.71 -9.56
N VAL A 87 -42.33 0.69 -10.28
CA VAL A 87 -43.10 -0.54 -10.55
C VAL A 87 -42.31 -1.77 -10.15
N SER A 88 -42.99 -2.84 -9.73
CA SER A 88 -42.32 -4.09 -9.39
C SER A 88 -41.91 -4.90 -10.63
N GLN A 89 -42.61 -4.70 -11.74
CA GLN A 89 -42.27 -5.30 -13.03
C GLN A 89 -42.80 -4.53 -14.24
N ILE A 90 -42.13 -4.71 -15.37
CA ILE A 90 -42.61 -4.35 -16.70
C ILE A 90 -43.01 -5.63 -17.43
N GLN A 91 -44.22 -5.68 -17.98
CA GLN A 91 -44.70 -6.78 -18.80
C GLN A 91 -44.85 -6.33 -20.25
N PHE A 92 -44.15 -6.99 -21.16
CA PHE A 92 -44.20 -6.73 -22.59
C PHE A 92 -45.26 -7.58 -23.29
N ALA A 93 -45.68 -7.15 -24.48
CA ALA A 93 -46.68 -7.84 -25.27
C ALA A 93 -46.24 -9.21 -25.83
N ASP A 94 -44.92 -9.45 -25.92
CA ASP A 94 -44.33 -10.74 -26.31
C ASP A 94 -44.24 -11.75 -25.15
N GLY A 95 -44.62 -11.32 -23.94
CA GLY A 95 -44.54 -12.12 -22.71
C GLY A 95 -43.24 -11.93 -21.93
N THR A 96 -42.28 -11.16 -22.44
CA THR A 96 -41.08 -10.76 -21.69
C THR A 96 -41.49 -9.99 -20.44
N VAL A 97 -40.81 -10.25 -19.33
CA VAL A 97 -41.00 -9.54 -18.06
C VAL A 97 -39.65 -9.02 -17.60
N TRP A 98 -39.59 -7.74 -17.20
CA TRP A 98 -38.44 -7.18 -16.49
C TRP A 98 -38.84 -6.91 -15.05
N THR A 99 -38.05 -7.38 -14.09
CA THR A 99 -38.22 -7.03 -12.68
C THR A 99 -37.75 -5.60 -12.40
N ALA A 100 -38.11 -5.04 -11.24
CA ALA A 100 -37.58 -3.76 -10.78
C ALA A 100 -36.04 -3.76 -10.73
N GLU A 101 -35.44 -4.83 -10.22
CA GLU A 101 -33.99 -5.01 -10.15
C GLU A 101 -33.36 -4.99 -11.55
N GLU A 102 -33.89 -5.77 -12.50
CA GLU A 102 -33.41 -5.79 -13.87
C GLU A 102 -33.56 -4.43 -14.56
N LEU A 103 -34.65 -3.72 -14.29
CA LEU A 103 -34.90 -2.40 -14.85
C LEU A 103 -33.91 -1.37 -14.33
N VAL A 104 -33.63 -1.36 -13.02
CA VAL A 104 -32.65 -0.47 -12.39
C VAL A 104 -31.25 -0.80 -12.86
N ALA A 105 -30.89 -2.09 -12.95
CA ALA A 105 -29.60 -2.53 -13.48
C ALA A 105 -29.40 -2.08 -14.93
N LYS A 106 -30.45 -2.15 -15.77
CA LYS A 106 -30.41 -1.59 -17.13
C LYS A 106 -30.24 -0.07 -17.12
N ALA A 107 -30.92 0.64 -16.22
CA ALA A 107 -30.85 2.09 -16.11
C ALA A 107 -29.45 2.58 -15.69
N ARG A 108 -28.79 1.82 -14.80
CA ARG A 108 -27.44 2.05 -14.27
C ARG A 108 -26.31 1.49 -15.14
N PHE A 109 -26.65 0.93 -16.30
CA PHE A 109 -25.64 0.57 -17.30
C PHE A 109 -25.40 1.76 -18.22
N ILE A 110 -24.28 2.45 -18.01
CA ILE A 110 -23.89 3.66 -18.72
C ILE A 110 -22.95 3.27 -19.87
N ASN A 111 -23.48 3.32 -21.09
CA ASN A 111 -22.70 3.09 -22.31
C ASN A 111 -22.19 4.42 -22.87
N GLY A 112 -20.90 4.47 -23.16
CA GLY A 112 -20.32 5.43 -24.10
C GLY A 112 -20.51 5.01 -25.55
N THR A 113 -19.71 5.59 -26.41
CA THR A 113 -19.66 5.42 -27.85
C THR A 113 -18.25 5.04 -28.30
N SER A 114 -17.97 4.96 -29.60
CA SER A 114 -16.58 4.78 -30.05
C SER A 114 -15.77 6.09 -30.04
N GLU A 115 -16.39 7.20 -29.67
CA GLU A 115 -15.80 8.55 -29.63
C GLU A 115 -15.38 8.91 -28.20
N ASN A 116 -14.84 10.11 -27.98
CA ASN A 116 -14.50 10.54 -26.63
C ASN A 116 -15.77 10.92 -25.85
N ASP A 117 -16.03 10.22 -24.76
CA ASP A 117 -17.18 10.46 -23.90
C ASP A 117 -16.82 11.02 -22.52
N LEU A 118 -17.75 11.79 -21.97
CA LEU A 118 -17.78 12.15 -20.55
C LEU A 118 -18.95 11.39 -19.92
N LEU A 119 -18.64 10.35 -19.15
CA LEU A 119 -19.64 9.51 -18.50
C LEU A 119 -19.69 9.83 -17.02
N ASP A 120 -20.91 9.91 -16.50
CA ASP A 120 -21.18 10.41 -15.17
C ASP A 120 -22.18 9.49 -14.48
N GLY A 121 -21.76 8.94 -13.35
CA GLY A 121 -22.51 7.99 -12.55
C GLY A 121 -23.49 8.62 -11.59
N SER A 122 -23.90 7.80 -10.65
CA SER A 122 -24.79 8.11 -9.54
C SER A 122 -24.08 7.82 -8.22
N PHE A 123 -24.78 7.98 -7.10
CA PHE A 123 -24.23 7.61 -5.79
C PHE A 123 -24.43 6.13 -5.46
N HIS A 124 -24.83 5.32 -6.45
CA HIS A 124 -25.04 3.89 -6.34
C HIS A 124 -24.11 3.13 -7.27
N GLY A 125 -23.97 1.82 -7.09
CA GLY A 125 -23.19 0.99 -8.01
C GLY A 125 -23.75 1.03 -9.44
N ASP A 126 -22.94 1.59 -10.34
CA ASP A 126 -23.17 1.72 -11.76
C ASP A 126 -22.21 0.81 -12.56
N VAL A 127 -22.57 0.53 -13.81
CA VAL A 127 -21.71 -0.21 -14.74
C VAL A 127 -21.41 0.67 -15.94
N PHE A 128 -20.12 0.93 -16.18
CA PHE A 128 -19.66 1.76 -17.26
C PHE A 128 -18.99 0.93 -18.34
N ASP A 129 -19.32 1.19 -19.60
CA ASP A 129 -18.61 0.65 -20.76
C ASP A 129 -18.44 1.77 -21.79
N GLY A 130 -17.21 2.29 -21.87
CA GLY A 130 -16.87 3.41 -22.76
C GLY A 130 -17.06 3.08 -24.23
N LYS A 131 -16.94 1.81 -24.65
CA LYS A 131 -16.95 1.34 -26.06
C LYS A 131 -15.80 1.85 -26.95
N GLY A 132 -14.91 2.69 -26.43
CA GLY A 132 -13.65 3.11 -27.05
C GLY A 132 -13.52 4.63 -27.08
N GLY A 133 -12.37 5.15 -27.50
CA GLY A 133 -12.12 6.59 -27.51
C GLY A 133 -11.22 7.04 -26.35
N ASN A 134 -11.23 8.34 -26.06
CA ASN A 134 -10.58 8.90 -24.87
C ASN A 134 -11.66 9.34 -23.87
N ASP A 135 -12.02 8.43 -22.98
CA ASP A 135 -13.15 8.60 -22.07
C ASP A 135 -12.72 9.13 -20.69
N GLU A 136 -13.55 10.00 -20.12
CA GLU A 136 -13.49 10.39 -18.72
C GLU A 136 -14.75 9.89 -18.01
N ILE A 137 -14.56 9.17 -16.91
CA ILE A 137 -15.66 8.60 -16.12
C ILE A 137 -15.60 9.13 -14.68
N TYR A 138 -16.72 9.65 -14.21
CA TYR A 138 -16.93 10.06 -12.82
C TYR A 138 -17.90 9.07 -12.19
N GLY A 139 -17.44 8.21 -11.28
CA GLY A 139 -18.30 7.18 -10.69
C GLY A 139 -19.32 7.77 -9.71
N ARG A 140 -18.93 8.81 -8.96
CA ARG A 140 -19.76 9.51 -7.94
C ARG A 140 -20.13 8.67 -6.71
N GLY A 141 -19.42 7.57 -6.49
CA GLY A 141 -19.53 6.72 -5.32
C GLY A 141 -20.45 5.52 -5.56
N GLY A 142 -20.64 4.69 -4.53
CA GLY A 142 -21.24 3.37 -4.73
C GLY A 142 -20.20 2.35 -5.24
N THR A 143 -20.70 1.16 -5.60
CA THR A 143 -19.85 0.01 -5.95
C THR A 143 -19.82 -0.19 -7.45
N ASP A 144 -18.97 0.58 -8.13
CA ASP A 144 -19.01 0.67 -9.58
C ASP A 144 -18.24 -0.46 -10.29
N THR A 145 -18.64 -0.75 -11.51
CA THR A 145 -17.87 -1.61 -12.43
C THR A 145 -17.52 -0.86 -13.69
N PHE A 146 -16.23 -0.62 -13.91
CA PHE A 146 -15.70 -0.02 -15.13
C PHE A 146 -15.22 -1.12 -16.07
N ILE A 147 -15.79 -1.20 -17.27
CA ILE A 147 -15.42 -2.19 -18.28
C ILE A 147 -14.44 -1.55 -19.25
N PHE A 148 -13.31 -2.22 -19.49
CA PHE A 148 -12.33 -1.81 -20.48
C PHE A 148 -11.86 -3.02 -21.29
N ASN A 149 -11.99 -2.94 -22.62
CA ASN A 149 -11.53 -3.99 -23.54
C ASN A 149 -10.30 -3.51 -24.33
N GLN A 150 -9.52 -4.46 -24.86
CA GLN A 150 -8.39 -4.13 -25.72
C GLN A 150 -8.84 -3.30 -26.94
N GLY A 151 -8.09 -2.25 -27.26
CA GLY A 151 -8.36 -1.31 -28.35
C GLY A 151 -9.32 -0.18 -27.97
N TYR A 152 -9.76 -0.09 -26.72
CA TYR A 152 -10.61 1.01 -26.26
C TYR A 152 -9.87 2.35 -26.20
N GLY A 153 -8.54 2.39 -26.26
CA GLY A 153 -7.80 3.65 -26.26
C GLY A 153 -7.50 4.12 -24.84
N ARG A 154 -8.00 5.28 -24.45
CA ARG A 154 -7.63 5.90 -23.16
C ARG A 154 -8.84 6.06 -22.27
N LEU A 155 -8.72 5.61 -21.03
CA LEU A 155 -9.75 5.78 -20.02
C LEU A 155 -9.16 6.48 -18.80
N ARG A 156 -9.81 7.54 -18.32
CA ARG A 156 -9.53 8.13 -17.01
C ARG A 156 -10.74 7.97 -16.10
N ILE A 157 -10.49 7.43 -14.91
CA ILE A 157 -11.51 7.16 -13.90
C ILE A 157 -11.29 8.08 -12.72
N TYR A 158 -12.32 8.86 -12.39
CA TYR A 158 -12.43 9.67 -11.19
C TYR A 158 -13.39 8.98 -10.23
N GLU A 159 -12.83 8.06 -9.44
CA GLU A 159 -13.55 7.46 -8.33
C GLU A 159 -13.02 8.06 -7.04
N ASN A 160 -13.73 9.05 -6.50
CA ASN A 160 -13.27 9.89 -5.39
C ASN A 160 -14.34 10.14 -4.31
N GLN A 161 -15.50 9.49 -4.38
CA GLN A 161 -16.61 9.67 -3.44
C GLN A 161 -16.94 8.40 -2.66
N SER A 162 -16.20 7.31 -2.85
CA SER A 162 -16.32 6.15 -2.00
C SER A 162 -15.72 6.46 -0.63
N THR A 163 -16.57 6.60 0.39
CA THR A 163 -16.13 6.74 1.79
C THR A 163 -15.42 5.48 2.32
N ASP A 164 -15.42 4.40 1.52
CA ASP A 164 -14.82 3.12 1.83
C ASP A 164 -14.58 2.31 0.53
N LEU A 165 -13.36 2.31 -0.01
CA LEU A 165 -13.05 1.48 -1.19
C LEU A 165 -13.09 -0.03 -0.92
N SER A 166 -13.24 -0.48 0.33
CA SER A 166 -13.56 -1.90 0.59
C SER A 166 -14.91 -2.32 -0.01
N SER A 167 -15.70 -1.35 -0.47
CA SER A 167 -17.04 -1.51 -1.06
C SER A 167 -17.09 -2.28 -2.39
N GLY A 168 -15.97 -2.65 -3.01
CA GLY A 168 -15.99 -3.64 -4.10
C GLY A 168 -16.04 -3.07 -5.52
N THR A 169 -15.68 -1.79 -5.71
CA THR A 169 -15.51 -1.18 -7.04
C THR A 169 -14.50 -1.93 -7.91
N VAL A 170 -14.87 -2.27 -9.15
CA VAL A 170 -14.11 -3.15 -10.04
C VAL A 170 -13.71 -2.46 -11.34
N LEU A 171 -12.45 -2.58 -11.73
CA LEU A 171 -12.04 -2.43 -13.12
C LEU A 171 -12.01 -3.81 -13.79
N LYS A 172 -12.94 -4.05 -14.72
CA LYS A 172 -13.09 -5.33 -15.42
C LYS A 172 -12.42 -5.26 -16.79
N LEU A 173 -11.32 -5.99 -16.94
CA LEU A 173 -10.53 -6.04 -18.16
C LEU A 173 -10.96 -7.21 -19.06
N GLY A 174 -11.24 -6.89 -20.31
CA GLY A 174 -11.65 -7.84 -21.34
C GLY A 174 -10.54 -8.76 -21.86
N LYS A 175 -10.92 -9.65 -22.78
CA LYS A 175 -9.95 -10.53 -23.47
C LYS A 175 -8.92 -9.70 -24.23
N GLY A 176 -7.67 -10.19 -24.26
CA GLY A 176 -6.54 -9.52 -24.91
C GLY A 176 -5.75 -8.62 -23.97
N LEU A 177 -6.29 -8.31 -22.78
CA LEU A 177 -5.54 -7.65 -21.71
C LEU A 177 -4.97 -8.70 -20.75
N ASP A 178 -3.69 -9.03 -20.90
CA ASP A 178 -3.04 -10.13 -20.18
C ASP A 178 -2.24 -9.56 -19.01
N PRO A 179 -2.51 -10.00 -17.75
CA PRO A 179 -1.85 -9.48 -16.56
C PRO A 179 -0.32 -9.58 -16.62
N SER A 180 0.24 -10.56 -17.34
CA SER A 180 1.68 -10.75 -17.48
C SER A 180 2.36 -9.73 -18.40
N THR A 181 1.59 -9.01 -19.22
CA THR A 181 2.09 -8.03 -20.20
C THR A 181 1.72 -6.59 -19.86
N ILE A 182 0.86 -6.40 -18.86
CA ILE A 182 0.48 -5.07 -18.37
C ILE A 182 1.64 -4.44 -17.61
N THR A 183 1.91 -3.18 -17.94
CA THR A 183 2.77 -2.32 -17.13
C THR A 183 1.92 -1.40 -16.26
N VAL A 184 2.28 -1.29 -14.98
CA VAL A 184 1.64 -0.37 -14.03
C VAL A 184 2.71 0.60 -13.54
N THR A 185 2.39 1.89 -13.53
CA THR A 185 3.27 2.99 -13.12
C THR A 185 2.48 4.01 -12.32
N THR A 186 3.13 4.82 -11.49
CA THR A 186 2.51 6.00 -10.87
C THR A 186 2.96 7.30 -11.54
N ASN A 187 2.12 8.34 -11.52
CA ASN A 187 2.48 9.70 -11.89
C ASN A 187 1.52 10.72 -11.26
N ASN A 188 2.03 11.72 -10.53
CA ASN A 188 1.23 12.75 -9.87
C ASN A 188 0.07 12.18 -9.01
N GLY A 189 0.33 11.11 -8.27
CA GLY A 189 -0.68 10.44 -7.43
C GLY A 189 -1.60 9.47 -8.18
N ASP A 190 -1.59 9.44 -9.51
CA ASP A 190 -2.40 8.51 -10.29
C ASP A 190 -1.73 7.14 -10.42
N VAL A 191 -2.53 6.07 -10.42
CA VAL A 191 -2.10 4.78 -10.98
C VAL A 191 -2.39 4.77 -12.48
N ILE A 192 -1.38 4.43 -13.29
CA ILE A 192 -1.50 4.31 -14.73
C ILE A 192 -1.17 2.89 -15.18
N ILE A 193 -2.13 2.28 -15.87
CA ILE A 193 -2.06 0.92 -16.43
C ILE A 193 -1.94 1.06 -17.94
N ARG A 194 -0.98 0.34 -18.55
CA ARG A 194 -0.75 0.36 -20.00
C ARG A 194 -0.58 -1.03 -20.58
N GLN A 195 -1.09 -1.19 -21.80
CA GLN A 195 -0.79 -2.32 -22.66
C GLN A 195 -0.92 -1.91 -24.13
N GLY A 196 0.17 -2.01 -24.89
CA GLY A 196 0.19 -1.53 -26.27
C GLY A 196 -0.16 -0.04 -26.37
N THR A 197 -1.23 0.29 -27.10
CA THR A 197 -1.74 1.67 -27.24
C THR A 197 -2.73 2.07 -26.16
N ASP A 198 -3.25 1.10 -25.40
CA ASP A 198 -4.29 1.34 -24.41
C ASP A 198 -3.70 1.88 -23.10
N ARG A 199 -4.43 2.81 -22.47
CA ARG A 199 -4.04 3.40 -21.19
C ARG A 199 -5.24 3.66 -20.30
N ILE A 200 -5.21 3.10 -19.09
CA ILE A 200 -6.19 3.39 -18.04
C ILE A 200 -5.49 4.21 -16.97
N THR A 201 -6.14 5.26 -16.49
CA THR A 201 -5.63 6.12 -15.41
C THR A 201 -6.65 6.17 -14.29
N LEU A 202 -6.25 5.71 -13.11
CA LEU A 202 -7.04 5.74 -11.88
C LEU A 202 -6.59 6.94 -11.06
N SER A 203 -7.43 7.97 -11.02
CA SER A 203 -7.04 9.27 -10.48
C SER A 203 -6.73 9.19 -8.98
N ASN A 204 -5.59 9.73 -8.54
CA ASN A 204 -5.16 9.80 -7.12
C ASN A 204 -5.00 8.46 -6.37
N MET A 205 -5.21 7.32 -7.03
CA MET A 205 -5.16 6.01 -6.37
C MET A 205 -3.80 5.69 -5.76
N ALA A 206 -2.70 6.16 -6.35
CA ALA A 206 -1.37 5.88 -5.83
C ALA A 206 -1.10 6.62 -4.52
N ASP A 207 -1.74 7.76 -4.28
CA ASP A 207 -1.57 8.53 -3.04
C ASP A 207 -2.55 8.12 -1.95
N TYR A 208 -3.76 7.73 -2.35
CA TYR A 208 -4.88 7.47 -1.45
C TYR A 208 -5.65 6.20 -1.84
N PRO A 209 -5.00 5.02 -1.83
CA PRO A 209 -5.59 3.78 -2.35
C PRO A 209 -6.79 3.26 -1.56
N ASP A 210 -7.04 3.79 -0.35
CA ASP A 210 -8.20 3.45 0.47
C ASP A 210 -9.44 4.32 0.14
N HIS A 211 -9.27 5.40 -0.63
CA HIS A 211 -10.33 6.38 -0.94
C HIS A 211 -10.51 6.66 -2.44
N TYR A 212 -9.51 6.36 -3.28
CA TYR A 212 -9.53 6.67 -4.72
C TYR A 212 -9.20 5.49 -5.62
N GLY A 213 -9.85 5.43 -6.78
CA GLY A 213 -9.62 4.38 -7.77
C GLY A 213 -10.55 3.16 -7.60
N VAL A 214 -9.99 1.96 -7.67
CA VAL A 214 -10.77 0.71 -7.63
C VAL A 214 -10.26 -0.22 -6.54
N SER A 215 -11.14 -1.06 -5.99
CA SER A 215 -10.74 -2.05 -4.99
C SER A 215 -10.02 -3.25 -5.61
N GLN A 216 -10.34 -3.55 -6.88
CA GLN A 216 -9.72 -4.63 -7.62
C GLN A 216 -9.77 -4.44 -9.14
N ILE A 217 -8.81 -5.07 -9.82
CA ILE A 217 -8.86 -5.32 -11.26
C ILE A 217 -9.18 -6.80 -11.48
N GLN A 218 -10.20 -7.08 -12.29
CA GLN A 218 -10.57 -8.44 -12.68
C GLN A 218 -10.23 -8.66 -14.15
N PHE A 219 -9.42 -9.66 -14.43
CA PHE A 219 -9.00 -10.04 -15.77
C PHE A 219 -9.89 -11.15 -16.36
N ALA A 220 -9.89 -11.25 -17.69
CA ALA A 220 -10.69 -12.25 -18.41
C ALA A 220 -10.24 -13.70 -18.16
N ASP A 221 -9.01 -13.94 -17.70
CA ASP A 221 -8.49 -15.26 -17.32
C ASP A 221 -8.86 -15.67 -15.88
N GLY A 222 -9.52 -14.78 -15.13
CA GLY A 222 -9.87 -14.97 -13.72
C GLY A 222 -8.81 -14.46 -12.73
N THR A 223 -7.68 -13.95 -13.21
CA THR A 223 -6.71 -13.24 -12.36
C THR A 223 -7.37 -12.01 -11.74
N VAL A 224 -7.08 -11.75 -10.47
CA VAL A 224 -7.53 -10.57 -9.74
C VAL A 224 -6.32 -9.87 -9.15
N TRP A 225 -6.23 -8.55 -9.33
CA TRP A 225 -5.29 -7.70 -8.59
C TRP A 225 -6.05 -6.85 -7.60
N THR A 226 -5.63 -6.87 -6.33
CA THR A 226 -6.18 -5.97 -5.30
C THR A 226 -5.65 -4.55 -5.48
N ALA A 227 -6.28 -3.57 -4.82
CA ALA A 227 -5.76 -2.21 -4.75
C ALA A 227 -4.32 -2.15 -4.23
N GLU A 228 -4.01 -2.91 -3.17
CA GLU A 228 -2.66 -3.00 -2.59
C GLU A 228 -1.65 -3.55 -3.61
N GLU A 229 -1.97 -4.66 -4.28
CA GLU A 229 -1.10 -5.24 -5.30
C GLU A 229 -0.90 -4.29 -6.49
N LEU A 230 -1.94 -3.54 -6.86
CA LEU A 230 -1.88 -2.58 -7.96
C LEU A 230 -0.97 -1.40 -7.62
N VAL A 231 -1.07 -0.84 -6.41
CA VAL A 231 -0.20 0.23 -5.92
C VAL A 231 1.23 -0.27 -5.80
N ALA A 232 1.45 -1.47 -5.25
CA ALA A 232 2.78 -2.06 -5.14
C ALA A 232 3.43 -2.25 -6.53
N LYS A 233 2.65 -2.65 -7.55
CA LYS A 233 3.13 -2.69 -8.94
C LYS A 233 3.45 -1.29 -9.48
N ALA A 234 2.61 -0.30 -9.19
CA ALA A 234 2.80 1.08 -9.65
C ALA A 234 4.05 1.73 -9.06
N ARG A 235 4.41 1.36 -7.82
CA ARG A 235 5.59 1.82 -7.05
C ARG A 235 6.84 0.96 -7.24
N PHE A 236 6.78 -0.04 -8.12
CA PHE A 236 7.96 -0.81 -8.52
C PHE A 236 8.64 -0.12 -9.70
N ILE A 237 9.75 0.56 -9.44
CA ILE A 237 10.50 1.36 -10.40
C ILE A 237 11.66 0.53 -10.93
N ASN A 238 11.56 0.11 -12.20
CA ASN A 238 12.61 -0.64 -12.89
C ASN A 238 13.49 0.31 -13.72
N GLY A 239 14.80 0.17 -13.55
CA GLY A 239 15.78 0.64 -14.53
C GLY A 239 16.00 -0.38 -15.66
N THR A 240 17.12 -0.23 -16.33
CA THR A 240 17.59 -1.01 -17.47
C THR A 240 19.00 -1.54 -17.19
N SER A 241 19.63 -2.24 -18.13
CA SER A 241 21.04 -2.61 -17.94
C SER A 241 22.03 -1.45 -18.19
N GLU A 242 21.52 -0.27 -18.54
CA GLU A 242 22.29 0.94 -18.84
C GLU A 242 22.32 1.88 -17.64
N ASN A 243 22.85 3.10 -17.78
CA ASN A 243 22.84 4.07 -16.70
C ASN A 243 21.47 4.76 -16.62
N ASP A 244 20.76 4.60 -15.51
CA ASP A 244 19.44 5.20 -15.31
C ASP A 244 19.43 6.31 -14.24
N LEU A 245 18.51 7.25 -14.42
CA LEU A 245 18.10 8.20 -13.40
C LEU A 245 16.68 7.82 -12.95
N LEU A 246 16.57 7.23 -11.76
CA LEU A 246 15.31 6.77 -11.20
C LEU A 246 14.85 7.70 -10.09
N ASP A 247 13.55 7.95 -10.06
CA ASP A 247 12.96 8.98 -9.24
C ASP A 247 11.68 8.46 -8.61
N GLY A 248 11.65 8.47 -7.28
CA GLY A 248 10.58 7.94 -6.45
C GLY A 248 9.44 8.91 -6.21
N SER A 249 8.62 8.53 -5.25
CA SER A 249 7.51 9.26 -4.70
C SER A 249 7.77 9.61 -3.24
N PHE A 250 6.82 10.23 -2.56
CA PHE A 250 6.93 10.49 -1.12
C PHE A 250 6.44 9.29 -0.28
N HIS A 251 6.20 8.14 -0.91
CA HIS A 251 5.76 6.90 -0.28
C HIS A 251 6.82 5.82 -0.43
N GLY A 252 6.64 4.66 0.23
CA GLY A 252 7.58 3.55 0.06
C GLY A 252 7.56 2.95 -1.34
N ASP A 253 8.68 3.09 -2.04
CA ASP A 253 8.92 2.60 -3.39
C ASP A 253 9.91 1.42 -3.41
N VAL A 254 9.88 0.64 -4.49
CA VAL A 254 10.85 -0.44 -4.72
C VAL A 254 11.60 -0.15 -6.01
N PHE A 255 12.91 -0.01 -5.90
CA PHE A 255 13.78 0.26 -7.03
C PHE A 255 14.60 -0.98 -7.38
N ASP A 256 14.67 -1.30 -8.68
CA ASP A 256 15.61 -2.28 -9.22
C ASP A 256 16.26 -1.69 -10.47
N GLY A 257 17.51 -1.24 -10.32
CA GLY A 257 18.27 -0.64 -11.40
C GLY A 257 18.52 -1.60 -12.56
N LYS A 258 18.55 -2.93 -12.35
CA LYS A 258 18.91 -3.97 -13.34
C LYS A 258 20.35 -3.92 -13.89
N GLY A 259 21.16 -2.95 -13.46
CA GLY A 259 22.60 -2.86 -13.72
C GLY A 259 22.99 -1.47 -14.22
N GLY A 260 24.27 -1.26 -14.53
CA GLY A 260 24.75 0.04 -15.01
C GLY A 260 25.25 0.97 -13.89
N ASN A 261 25.29 2.28 -14.16
CA ASN A 261 25.62 3.29 -13.17
C ASN A 261 24.39 4.16 -12.89
N ASP A 262 23.63 3.79 -11.87
CA ASP A 262 22.33 4.39 -11.58
C ASP A 262 22.40 5.47 -10.51
N GLU A 263 21.58 6.50 -10.68
CA GLU A 263 21.27 7.49 -9.66
C GLU A 263 19.80 7.37 -9.28
N ILE A 264 19.53 7.20 -7.98
CA ILE A 264 18.17 7.02 -7.46
C ILE A 264 17.87 8.11 -6.45
N TYR A 265 16.74 8.78 -6.63
CA TYR A 265 16.16 9.74 -5.69
C TYR A 265 14.92 9.11 -5.05
N GLY A 266 14.97 8.72 -3.77
CA GLY A 266 13.80 8.10 -3.13
C GLY A 266 12.68 9.10 -2.87
N ARG A 267 13.01 10.35 -2.50
CA ARG A 267 12.08 11.45 -2.15
C ARG A 267 11.27 11.23 -0.86
N GLY A 268 11.74 10.34 0.00
CA GLY A 268 11.13 10.03 1.30
C GLY A 268 10.22 8.82 1.23
N GLY A 269 9.62 8.46 2.37
CA GLY A 269 8.93 7.17 2.48
C GLY A 269 9.88 6.05 2.89
N THR A 270 9.39 4.82 2.85
CA THR A 270 10.15 3.61 3.24
C THR A 270 10.53 2.81 2.01
N ASP A 271 11.73 3.06 1.48
CA ASP A 271 12.13 2.55 0.16
C ASP A 271 12.94 1.27 0.22
N THR A 272 12.83 0.45 -0.82
CA THR A 272 13.68 -0.73 -0.99
C THR A 272 14.53 -0.58 -2.26
N PHE A 273 15.86 -0.60 -2.11
CA PHE A 273 16.79 -0.57 -3.23
C PHE A 273 17.36 -1.96 -3.48
N ILE A 274 16.96 -2.61 -4.56
CA ILE A 274 17.48 -3.92 -4.95
C ILE A 274 18.83 -3.73 -5.64
N PHE A 275 19.86 -4.42 -5.15
CA PHE A 275 21.18 -4.38 -5.74
C PHE A 275 21.84 -5.76 -5.73
N ASN A 276 22.17 -6.29 -6.91
CA ASN A 276 22.78 -7.60 -7.06
C ASN A 276 24.25 -7.49 -7.49
N GLN A 277 25.02 -8.58 -7.32
CA GLN A 277 26.37 -8.64 -7.86
C GLN A 277 26.38 -8.42 -9.38
N GLY A 278 27.30 -7.60 -9.87
CA GLY A 278 27.42 -7.21 -11.27
C GLY A 278 26.54 -6.03 -11.68
N TYR A 279 25.77 -5.45 -10.75
CA TYR A 279 24.95 -4.27 -11.04
C TYR A 279 25.77 -2.99 -11.26
N GLY A 280 27.07 -2.96 -10.96
CA GLY A 280 27.90 -1.79 -11.23
C GLY A 280 27.81 -0.78 -10.09
N ARG A 281 27.43 0.47 -10.39
CA ARG A 281 27.50 1.57 -9.41
C ARG A 281 26.13 2.16 -9.16
N LEU A 282 25.65 2.07 -7.93
CA LEU A 282 24.41 2.71 -7.51
C LEU A 282 24.73 3.90 -6.60
N ARG A 283 24.12 5.06 -6.86
CA ARG A 283 24.08 6.19 -5.93
C ARG A 283 22.64 6.44 -5.48
N ILE A 284 22.44 6.51 -4.18
CA ILE A 284 21.14 6.72 -3.55
C ILE A 284 21.14 8.10 -2.89
N TYR A 285 20.18 8.91 -3.30
CA TYR A 285 19.84 10.20 -2.72
C TYR A 285 18.55 10.05 -1.92
N GLU A 286 18.73 9.77 -0.64
CA GLU A 286 17.63 9.58 0.29
C GLU A 286 17.58 10.76 1.25
N ASP A 287 16.58 11.63 1.06
CA ASP A 287 16.34 12.82 1.88
C ASP A 287 15.12 12.55 2.76
N GLN A 288 15.39 12.18 4.01
CA GLN A 288 14.40 11.75 4.99
C GLN A 288 14.16 12.92 5.95
N SER A 289 13.44 13.94 5.46
CA SER A 289 13.25 15.21 6.19
C SER A 289 12.46 15.09 7.51
N THR A 290 11.80 13.96 7.80
CA THR A 290 10.92 13.85 8.97
C THR A 290 10.96 12.56 9.80
N ASP A 291 11.55 11.44 9.35
CA ASP A 291 11.64 10.22 10.18
C ASP A 291 12.68 9.20 9.69
N LEU A 292 13.70 8.93 10.50
CA LEU A 292 14.75 7.92 10.26
C LEU A 292 14.37 6.50 10.66
N SER A 293 13.23 6.34 11.33
CA SER A 293 12.70 5.01 11.64
C SER A 293 12.12 4.31 10.40
N SER A 294 12.12 4.99 9.25
CA SER A 294 11.68 4.45 7.97
C SER A 294 12.55 3.25 7.60
N GLY A 295 11.93 2.10 7.36
CA GLY A 295 12.59 0.83 7.05
C GLY A 295 13.34 0.82 5.71
N THR A 296 13.79 1.99 5.23
CA THR A 296 14.48 2.20 3.97
C THR A 296 15.75 1.40 3.92
N VAL A 297 15.86 0.53 2.92
CA VAL A 297 16.81 -0.59 2.93
C VAL A 297 17.36 -0.90 1.54
N PRO A 298 18.69 -0.90 1.36
CA PRO A 298 19.32 -1.63 0.28
C PRO A 298 19.27 -3.13 0.57
N LYS A 299 18.61 -3.88 -0.31
CA LYS A 299 18.56 -5.34 -0.28
C LYS A 299 19.60 -5.90 -1.25
N LEU A 300 20.67 -6.43 -0.67
CA LEU A 300 21.81 -6.97 -1.39
C LEU A 300 21.58 -8.44 -1.73
N GLY A 301 21.61 -8.76 -3.02
CA GLY A 301 21.40 -10.11 -3.51
C GLY A 301 22.58 -11.06 -3.33
N LYS A 302 22.41 -12.29 -3.83
CA LYS A 302 23.44 -13.34 -3.78
C LYS A 302 24.74 -12.89 -4.46
N GLY A 303 25.86 -13.25 -3.85
CA GLY A 303 27.20 -12.89 -4.33
C GLY A 303 27.78 -11.64 -3.67
N LEU A 304 26.98 -10.85 -2.96
CA LEU A 304 27.45 -9.80 -2.06
C LEU A 304 27.54 -10.36 -0.64
N ASP A 305 28.76 -10.60 -0.17
CA ASP A 305 29.06 -11.27 1.11
C ASP A 305 29.53 -10.23 2.14
N PRO A 306 28.82 -10.09 3.28
CA PRO A 306 29.16 -9.07 4.29
C PRO A 306 30.60 -9.20 4.80
N SER A 307 31.20 -10.39 4.79
CA SER A 307 32.59 -10.61 5.23
C SER A 307 33.65 -10.08 4.25
N THR A 308 33.27 -9.81 3.00
CA THR A 308 34.18 -9.36 1.93
C THR A 308 33.92 -7.92 1.48
N ILE A 309 32.82 -7.32 1.96
CA ILE A 309 32.47 -5.94 1.68
C ILE A 309 33.43 -4.99 2.42
N THR A 310 33.85 -3.95 1.70
CA THR A 310 34.52 -2.79 2.29
C THR A 310 33.54 -1.63 2.39
N VAL A 311 33.50 -0.97 3.56
CA VAL A 311 32.72 0.25 3.77
C VAL A 311 33.70 1.39 4.04
N THR A 312 33.52 2.52 3.35
CA THR A 312 34.37 3.72 3.49
C THR A 312 33.50 4.96 3.48
N THR A 313 34.04 6.09 3.94
CA THR A 313 33.40 7.40 3.76
C THR A 313 34.21 8.32 2.85
N ASN A 314 33.52 9.16 2.08
CA ASN A 314 34.15 10.19 1.25
C ASN A 314 33.16 11.35 1.04
N ASN A 315 33.55 12.59 1.37
CA ASN A 315 32.72 13.79 1.23
C ASN A 315 31.31 13.65 1.86
N GLY A 316 31.22 13.07 3.06
CA GLY A 316 29.94 12.86 3.75
C GLY A 316 29.14 11.65 3.29
N ASP A 317 29.54 10.97 2.21
CA ASP A 317 28.87 9.74 1.77
C ASP A 317 29.32 8.52 2.58
N VAL A 318 28.46 7.50 2.67
CA VAL A 318 28.85 6.12 3.00
C VAL A 318 28.94 5.32 1.69
N ILE A 319 30.07 4.64 1.48
CA ILE A 319 30.35 3.87 0.26
C ILE A 319 30.56 2.41 0.63
N ILE A 320 29.68 1.54 0.14
CA ILE A 320 29.72 0.08 0.28
C ILE A 320 30.27 -0.50 -1.02
N ARG A 321 31.32 -1.32 -0.97
CA ARG A 321 32.01 -1.82 -2.17
C ARG A 321 32.43 -3.28 -2.06
N GLN A 322 32.19 -4.03 -3.13
CA GLN A 322 32.74 -5.37 -3.35
C GLN A 322 33.16 -5.54 -4.81
N GLY A 323 34.45 -5.80 -5.06
CA GLY A 323 34.97 -5.88 -6.43
C GLY A 323 34.72 -4.59 -7.22
N THR A 324 34.00 -4.71 -8.34
CA THR A 324 33.57 -3.59 -9.20
C THR A 324 32.26 -2.95 -8.74
N ASP A 325 31.48 -3.64 -7.91
CA ASP A 325 30.18 -3.18 -7.48
C ASP A 325 30.29 -2.18 -6.33
N ARG A 326 29.46 -1.14 -6.37
CA ARG A 326 29.50 -0.06 -5.40
C ARG A 326 28.14 0.58 -5.17
N ILE A 327 27.74 0.69 -3.91
CA ILE A 327 26.60 1.51 -3.47
C ILE A 327 27.15 2.75 -2.76
N THR A 328 26.65 3.92 -3.12
CA THR A 328 26.97 5.20 -2.49
C THR A 328 25.71 5.78 -1.88
N LEU A 329 25.69 5.89 -0.56
CA LEU A 329 24.60 6.48 0.22
C LEU A 329 24.96 7.95 0.47
N SER A 330 24.28 8.86 -0.22
CA SER A 330 24.65 10.28 -0.25
C SER A 330 24.49 10.91 1.14
N ASN A 331 25.48 11.68 1.60
CA ASN A 331 25.47 12.46 2.85
C ASN A 331 25.24 11.69 4.18
N MET A 332 25.07 10.37 4.14
CA MET A 332 24.74 9.56 5.32
C MET A 332 25.80 9.64 6.45
N ALA A 333 27.07 9.85 6.12
CA ALA A 333 28.12 9.91 7.14
C ALA A 333 28.14 11.25 7.88
N ASP A 334 27.74 12.35 7.25
CA ASP A 334 27.73 13.69 7.87
C ASP A 334 26.38 13.98 8.55
N TYR A 335 25.31 13.46 7.98
CA TYR A 335 23.93 13.73 8.40
C TYR A 335 23.14 12.41 8.49
N PRO A 336 23.56 11.47 9.35
CA PRO A 336 22.92 10.16 9.47
C PRO A 336 21.47 10.25 9.94
N ASP A 337 21.10 11.42 10.50
CA ASP A 337 19.75 11.67 10.98
C ASP A 337 18.79 12.24 9.93
N HIS A 338 19.27 12.51 8.71
CA HIS A 338 18.44 13.09 7.64
C HIS A 338 18.65 12.39 6.30
N TYR A 339 19.75 11.66 6.12
CA TYR A 339 20.12 11.06 4.85
C TYR A 339 20.56 9.61 4.99
N GLY A 340 20.35 8.85 3.91
CA GLY A 340 20.79 7.47 3.79
C GLY A 340 19.69 6.47 4.11
N VAL A 341 20.07 5.38 4.78
CA VAL A 341 19.22 4.19 4.95
C VAL A 341 19.24 3.78 6.41
N SER A 342 18.17 3.16 6.90
CA SER A 342 18.12 2.67 8.29
C SER A 342 18.92 1.40 8.49
N GLN A 343 19.06 0.59 7.43
CA GLN A 343 19.81 -0.66 7.44
C GLN A 343 20.21 -1.10 6.04
N VAL A 344 21.15 -2.04 5.95
CA VAL A 344 21.46 -2.81 4.75
C VAL A 344 21.18 -4.28 5.05
N GLN A 345 20.41 -4.92 4.17
CA GLN A 345 20.02 -6.33 4.32
C GLN A 345 20.73 -7.18 3.27
N PHE A 346 21.34 -8.28 3.71
CA PHE A 346 22.03 -9.24 2.85
C PHE A 346 21.19 -10.48 2.58
N ALA A 347 21.49 -11.18 1.49
CA ALA A 347 20.80 -12.39 1.08
C ALA A 347 20.94 -13.56 2.07
N ASP A 348 21.96 -13.58 2.93
CA ASP A 348 22.17 -14.57 3.99
C ASP A 348 21.38 -14.27 5.28
N GLY A 349 20.65 -13.15 5.32
CA GLY A 349 19.92 -12.66 6.49
C GLY A 349 20.73 -11.75 7.40
N THR A 350 22.01 -11.51 7.13
CA THR A 350 22.80 -10.50 7.84
C THR A 350 22.18 -9.13 7.64
N ILE A 351 22.11 -8.35 8.70
CA ILE A 351 21.63 -6.96 8.70
C ILE A 351 22.73 -6.09 9.29
N TRP A 352 23.06 -5.00 8.60
CA TRP A 352 23.87 -3.92 9.14
C TRP A 352 22.99 -2.71 9.40
N THR A 353 22.97 -2.24 10.64
CA THR A 353 22.26 -1.01 11.00
C THR A 353 22.99 0.23 10.43
N ALA A 354 22.28 1.36 10.34
CA ALA A 354 22.87 2.64 9.97
C ALA A 354 24.13 2.97 10.81
N GLU A 355 24.06 2.76 12.13
CA GLU A 355 25.19 3.01 13.04
C GLU A 355 26.39 2.10 12.73
N GLN A 356 26.14 0.81 12.51
CA GLN A 356 27.21 -0.13 12.15
C GLN A 356 27.86 0.26 10.82
N LEU A 357 27.06 0.65 9.81
CA LEU A 357 27.57 1.14 8.53
C LEU A 357 28.46 2.36 8.68
N ILE A 358 28.06 3.33 9.50
CA ILE A 358 28.83 4.56 9.74
C ILE A 358 30.13 4.26 10.49
N ASN A 359 30.08 3.39 11.51
CA ASN A 359 31.27 2.97 12.26
C ASN A 359 32.27 2.24 11.36
N LEU A 360 31.80 1.31 10.52
CA LEU A 360 32.61 0.65 9.49
C LEU A 360 33.20 1.67 8.52
N ALA A 361 32.40 2.62 8.02
CA ALA A 361 32.82 3.65 7.07
C ALA A 361 33.94 4.55 7.62
N ARG A 362 33.89 4.86 8.92
CA ARG A 362 34.87 5.70 9.64
C ARG A 362 36.09 4.92 10.13
N GLY A 363 36.15 3.61 9.91
CA GLY A 363 37.20 2.75 10.45
C GLY A 363 37.21 2.69 11.98
N ILE A 364 36.06 2.95 12.60
CA ILE A 364 35.87 2.78 14.04
C ILE A 364 35.67 1.28 14.27
N GLU A 365 36.76 0.57 14.56
CA GLU A 365 36.67 -0.83 14.99
C GLU A 365 35.71 -0.89 16.18
N ALA A 366 34.79 -1.87 16.15
CA ALA A 366 33.97 -2.21 17.31
C ALA A 366 34.91 -2.54 18.48
N ARG A 367 35.21 -1.54 19.30
CA ARG A 367 35.93 -1.78 20.55
C ARG A 367 35.01 -2.67 21.36
N PRO A 368 35.46 -3.86 21.81
CA PRO A 368 34.66 -4.64 22.73
C PRO A 368 34.29 -3.71 23.90
N ALA A 369 33.00 -3.66 24.24
CA ALA A 369 32.51 -2.85 25.33
C ALA A 369 33.41 -3.10 26.55
N LEU A 370 34.04 -2.05 27.07
CA LEU A 370 34.76 -2.13 28.32
C LEU A 370 33.69 -2.34 29.39
N ILE A 371 33.50 -3.59 29.78
CA ILE A 371 32.69 -3.94 30.94
C ILE A 371 33.59 -3.79 32.16
N SER A 372 33.46 -2.66 32.84
CA SER A 372 33.98 -2.50 34.20
C SER A 372 32.97 -3.11 35.16
N LEU A 373 33.39 -4.15 35.88
CA LEU A 373 32.63 -4.75 36.97
C LEU A 373 33.16 -4.18 38.29
N TYR A 374 32.28 -3.93 39.25
CA TYR A 374 32.66 -3.51 40.60
C TYR A 374 32.18 -4.57 41.59
N ALA A 375 33.00 -4.89 42.59
CA ALA A 375 32.61 -5.68 43.74
C ALA A 375 33.20 -5.01 44.97
N VAL A 376 32.41 -4.84 46.03
CA VAL A 376 32.86 -4.32 47.32
C VAL A 376 32.78 -5.46 48.32
N SER A 377 33.85 -5.71 49.07
CA SER A 377 33.95 -6.82 50.03
C SER A 377 34.73 -6.35 51.24
N ASP A 378 34.16 -6.54 52.44
CA ASP A 378 34.81 -6.23 53.73
C ASP A 378 36.07 -7.09 54.00
N ASP A 379 36.28 -8.17 53.24
CA ASP A 379 37.45 -9.05 53.31
C ASP A 379 38.36 -8.93 52.07
N ALA A 380 39.68 -9.15 52.26
CA ALA A 380 40.66 -9.14 51.17
C ALA A 380 40.46 -10.33 50.21
N PHE A 381 40.37 -10.05 48.91
CA PHE A 381 40.34 -11.08 47.87
C PHE A 381 41.70 -11.79 47.73
N PRO A 382 41.76 -13.12 47.52
CA PRO A 382 43.01 -13.80 47.24
C PRO A 382 43.55 -13.46 45.84
N ASP A 383 44.82 -13.06 45.75
CA ASP A 383 45.55 -12.69 44.51
C ASP A 383 45.52 -13.74 43.38
N THR A 384 45.04 -14.95 43.66
CA THR A 384 45.06 -16.10 42.74
C THR A 384 43.75 -16.35 42.00
N MET A 385 42.69 -15.57 42.24
CA MET A 385 41.37 -15.88 41.66
C MET A 385 41.27 -15.66 40.14
N LEU A 386 41.97 -14.68 39.55
CA LEU A 386 41.91 -14.39 38.10
C LEU A 386 43.24 -13.83 37.59
N PRO A 387 43.88 -14.42 36.55
CA PRO A 387 45.21 -14.00 36.07
C PRO A 387 45.28 -12.57 35.49
N ASN A 388 44.13 -11.95 35.20
CA ASN A 388 44.02 -10.66 34.50
C ASN A 388 43.18 -9.62 35.28
N ALA A 389 42.84 -9.88 36.54
CA ALA A 389 42.14 -8.91 37.37
C ALA A 389 43.15 -7.93 37.98
N ARG A 390 42.80 -6.64 38.03
CA ARG A 390 43.54 -5.62 38.77
C ARG A 390 42.75 -5.21 39.99
N PHE A 391 43.42 -5.21 41.13
CA PHE A 391 42.89 -4.73 42.40
C PHE A 391 43.35 -3.29 42.63
N ALA A 392 42.39 -2.38 42.86
CA ALA A 392 42.68 -1.01 43.26
C ALA A 392 41.90 -0.66 44.55
N PRO A 393 42.49 0.12 45.47
CA PRO A 393 41.72 0.71 46.56
C PRO A 393 40.76 1.76 46.00
N ILE A 394 39.54 1.83 46.55
CA ILE A 394 38.52 2.79 46.13
C ILE A 394 39.00 4.22 46.45
N GLU A 395 39.05 5.12 45.46
CA GLU A 395 39.42 6.52 45.69
C GLU A 395 38.42 7.19 46.65
N GLY A 396 38.87 7.51 47.87
CA GLY A 396 38.08 8.21 48.89
C GLY A 396 37.70 7.40 50.12
N ASP A 397 38.00 6.09 50.15
CA ASP A 397 37.79 5.23 51.32
C ASP A 397 39.14 4.70 51.86
N ASN A 398 39.47 5.06 53.11
CA ASN A 398 40.74 4.70 53.77
C ASN A 398 40.57 3.53 54.76
N THR A 399 39.49 2.76 54.67
CA THR A 399 39.31 1.53 55.46
C THR A 399 39.84 0.33 54.66
N ALA A 400 40.60 -0.55 55.31
CA ALA A 400 41.40 -1.62 54.67
C ALA A 400 40.56 -2.79 54.08
N SER A 401 39.28 -2.55 53.82
CA SER A 401 38.24 -3.55 53.61
C SER A 401 37.36 -3.21 52.41
N SER A 402 37.86 -2.46 51.43
CA SER A 402 37.15 -2.21 50.18
C SER A 402 38.14 -2.29 49.00
N HIS A 403 38.00 -3.35 48.19
CA HIS A 403 38.87 -3.62 47.04
C HIS A 403 38.03 -3.62 45.77
N GLU A 404 38.43 -2.83 44.77
CA GLU A 404 37.81 -2.82 43.44
C GLU A 404 38.40 -3.96 42.59
N LEU A 405 37.55 -4.85 42.07
CA LEU A 405 37.95 -5.89 41.12
C LEU A 405 37.63 -5.42 39.68
N SER A 406 38.63 -4.89 38.97
CA SER A 406 38.48 -4.50 37.57
C SER A 406 39.14 -5.52 36.65
N MET A 407 38.49 -5.90 35.54
CA MET A 407 39.11 -6.68 34.47
C MET A 407 39.21 -5.85 33.20
N GLU A 408 40.42 -5.58 32.74
CA GLU A 408 40.64 -5.06 31.39
C GLU A 408 40.49 -6.21 30.36
N ASN A 409 39.56 -6.08 29.41
CA ASN A 409 39.45 -6.86 28.17
C ASN A 409 38.76 -8.25 28.22
N ALA A 410 37.52 -8.35 28.70
CA ALA A 410 36.66 -9.49 28.33
C ALA A 410 36.24 -9.36 26.85
N LYS A 411 36.48 -10.39 26.04
CA LYS A 411 36.25 -10.40 24.58
C LYS A 411 35.13 -11.36 24.13
N SER A 412 34.43 -12.01 25.07
CA SER A 412 33.36 -12.99 24.76
C SER A 412 32.44 -13.27 25.96
N ASP A 413 31.22 -13.73 25.69
CA ASP A 413 30.21 -14.15 26.69
C ASP A 413 30.71 -15.25 27.62
N THR A 414 31.61 -16.11 27.14
CA THR A 414 32.22 -17.16 27.96
C THR A 414 33.12 -16.58 29.06
N GLN A 415 33.86 -15.51 28.77
CA GLN A 415 34.72 -14.85 29.74
C GLN A 415 33.90 -14.04 30.77
N LEU A 416 32.78 -13.47 30.34
CA LEU A 416 31.85 -12.77 31.23
C LEU A 416 31.15 -13.74 32.20
N ASN A 417 30.71 -14.91 31.72
CA ASN A 417 30.11 -15.95 32.55
C ASN A 417 31.10 -16.53 33.57
N GLN A 418 32.35 -16.78 33.17
CA GLN A 418 33.41 -17.23 34.09
C GLN A 418 33.66 -16.23 35.22
N LEU A 419 33.54 -14.92 34.95
CA LEU A 419 33.71 -13.86 35.93
C LEU A 419 32.56 -13.84 36.95
N VAL A 420 31.32 -13.91 36.48
CA VAL A 420 30.13 -13.95 37.34
C VAL A 420 30.11 -15.21 38.21
N ASP A 421 30.46 -16.36 37.64
CA ASP A 421 30.54 -17.63 38.39
C ASP A 421 31.68 -17.60 39.43
N ALA A 422 32.83 -16.98 39.12
CA ALA A 422 33.92 -16.82 40.07
C ALA A 422 33.51 -15.92 41.25
N MET A 423 32.83 -14.79 41.00
CA MET A 423 32.34 -13.91 42.07
C MET A 423 31.25 -14.55 42.92
N ALA A 424 30.29 -15.25 42.30
CA ALA A 424 29.24 -15.98 43.01
C ALA A 424 29.80 -17.13 43.87
N SER A 425 30.88 -17.78 43.43
CA SER A 425 31.57 -18.81 44.22
C SER A 425 32.24 -18.23 45.48
N TYR A 426 32.69 -16.98 45.42
CA TYR A 426 33.34 -16.29 46.54
C TYR A 426 32.31 -15.81 47.60
N THR A 427 31.16 -15.30 47.17
CA THR A 427 30.07 -14.87 48.07
C THR A 427 29.39 -16.04 48.80
N GLY A 428 29.39 -17.23 48.20
CA GLY A 428 28.93 -18.46 48.87
C GLY A 428 29.74 -18.84 50.12
N SER A 429 30.98 -18.34 50.25
CA SER A 429 31.88 -18.62 51.37
C SER A 429 31.94 -17.53 52.46
N ASN A 430 31.68 -16.26 52.14
CA ASN A 430 31.76 -15.14 53.11
C ASN A 430 30.52 -14.23 53.06
N ARG A 431 30.07 -13.75 54.23
CA ARG A 431 28.85 -12.94 54.43
C ARG A 431 29.02 -11.46 54.02
N GLY A 432 29.43 -11.18 52.78
CA GLY A 432 29.48 -9.83 52.22
C GLY A 432 28.34 -9.55 51.24
N CYS A 433 27.87 -8.31 51.17
CA CYS A 433 27.01 -7.84 50.07
C CYS A 433 27.89 -7.40 48.91
N VAL A 434 27.59 -7.86 47.69
CA VAL A 434 28.26 -7.42 46.46
C VAL A 434 27.30 -6.51 45.71
N ASP A 435 27.65 -5.23 45.58
CA ASP A 435 26.98 -4.31 44.66
C ASP A 435 27.66 -4.39 43.29
N MET A 436 26.89 -4.79 42.27
CA MET A 436 27.35 -4.84 40.88
C MET A 436 26.88 -3.58 40.14
N ALA A 437 27.83 -2.77 39.70
CA ALA A 437 27.56 -1.67 38.76
C ALA A 437 28.25 -1.95 37.42
N LEU A 438 27.59 -1.63 36.31
CA LEU A 438 28.15 -1.65 34.97
C LEU A 438 28.35 -0.20 34.53
N SER A 439 29.59 0.24 34.31
CA SER A 439 29.86 1.59 33.79
C SER A 439 30.49 1.50 32.40
N GLY A 440 29.80 2.05 31.40
CA GLY A 440 30.30 2.23 30.04
C GLY A 440 29.85 3.59 29.51
N ARG A 441 30.73 4.35 28.85
CA ARG A 441 30.29 5.49 28.03
C ARG A 441 29.71 4.93 26.74
N SER A 442 28.41 5.13 26.54
CA SER A 442 27.57 4.59 25.46
C SER A 442 27.21 3.11 25.65
N ILE A 443 26.17 2.91 26.45
CA ILE A 443 25.25 1.78 26.31
C ILE A 443 23.90 2.46 26.16
N ASP A 444 23.32 2.42 24.97
CA ASP A 444 21.90 2.72 24.84
C ASP A 444 21.12 1.47 25.29
N ASP A 445 20.14 1.69 26.16
CA ASP A 445 19.38 0.68 26.87
C ASP A 445 18.58 -0.20 25.89
N ARG A 446 19.08 -1.42 25.59
CA ARG A 446 18.30 -2.66 25.31
C ARG A 446 19.10 -3.82 24.70
N SER A 447 20.31 -4.11 25.17
CA SER A 447 20.88 -5.44 24.90
C SER A 447 20.21 -6.48 25.82
N PRO A 448 19.65 -7.59 25.32
CA PRO A 448 19.17 -8.70 26.16
C PRO A 448 20.29 -9.31 27.03
N MET A 449 21.55 -8.94 26.77
CA MET A 449 22.67 -9.18 27.67
C MET A 449 22.51 -8.52 29.05
N LEU A 450 21.92 -7.32 29.17
CA LEU A 450 21.88 -6.60 30.46
C LEU A 450 20.83 -7.13 31.44
N ALA A 451 19.69 -7.63 30.93
CA ALA A 451 18.58 -8.11 31.77
C ALA A 451 18.91 -9.43 32.49
N THR A 452 19.73 -10.29 31.87
CA THR A 452 20.00 -11.64 32.41
C THR A 452 21.00 -11.64 33.57
N TYR A 453 21.81 -10.58 33.73
CA TYR A 453 22.84 -10.50 34.77
C TYR A 453 22.46 -9.69 36.00
N ALA A 454 21.40 -8.88 35.95
CA ALA A 454 20.89 -8.17 37.13
C ALA A 454 20.12 -9.09 38.11
N GLU A 455 19.73 -10.30 37.67
CA GLU A 455 18.97 -11.28 38.47
C GLU A 455 19.85 -12.38 39.13
N LYS A 456 21.13 -12.51 38.76
CA LYS A 456 22.10 -13.41 39.40
C LYS A 456 22.91 -12.65 40.44
#